data_AF-A0A7J5WDR8-F1
#
_entry.id   AF-A0A7J5WDR8-F1
#
_cell.length_a   1.000
_cell.length_b   1.000
_cell.length_c   1.000
_cell.angle_alpha   90.00
_cell.angle_beta   90.00
_cell.angle_gamma   90.00
#
_symmetry.space_group_name_H-M   'P 1'
#
loop_
_entity.id
_entity.type
_entity.pdbx_description
1 polymer ?
#
loop_
_entity_poly.entity_id
_entity_poly.type
_entity_poly.pdbx_seq_one_letter_code
_entity_poly.pdbx_strand_id
1 'polypeptide(L)'
;MYTWNDRIERKCHIMEVFAVGFGLSIALIAVFSTVTALLLPFAWLWMFIDSLLREEWEYPQATATSNNRLVWALLIAFLQFPAIFYFFMVFRKVKRGSVVRPAWATPQVVYATVA
;
A
#
# COMPACT_ATOMS: atom_id res chain seq x y z
N MET A 1 24.21 -3.35 56.12
CA MET A 1 25.30 -4.18 55.58
C MET A 1 24.67 -5.20 54.65
N TYR A 2 24.72 -4.99 53.34
CA TYR A 2 24.10 -5.91 52.38
C TYR A 2 24.91 -7.21 52.33
N THR A 3 24.25 -8.34 52.50
CA THR A 3 24.91 -9.65 52.49
C THR A 3 25.27 -10.04 51.05
N TRP A 4 26.23 -10.96 50.91
CA TRP A 4 26.64 -11.46 49.60
C TRP A 4 25.47 -12.11 48.84
N ASN A 5 24.52 -12.69 49.58
CA ASN A 5 23.30 -13.29 49.06
C ASN A 5 22.36 -12.26 48.39
N ASP A 6 22.13 -11.12 49.03
CA ASP A 6 21.28 -10.02 48.49
C ASP A 6 21.83 -9.44 47.17
N ARG A 7 23.14 -9.60 46.93
CA ARG A 7 23.78 -9.14 45.70
C ARG A 7 23.58 -10.12 44.54
N ILE A 8 23.44 -11.42 44.83
CA ILE A 8 23.14 -12.45 43.82
C ILE A 8 21.67 -12.40 43.44
N GLU A 9 20.77 -12.32 44.43
CA GLU A 9 19.31 -12.28 44.18
C GLU A 9 18.92 -11.09 43.29
N ARG A 10 19.50 -9.91 43.54
CA ARG A 10 19.32 -8.76 42.65
C ARG A 10 19.82 -9.00 41.23
N LYS A 11 20.94 -9.68 41.05
CA LYS A 11 21.46 -10.00 39.71
C LYS A 11 20.57 -11.00 38.98
N CYS A 12 20.02 -11.99 39.69
CA CYS A 12 19.10 -12.97 39.14
C CYS A 12 17.81 -12.28 38.65
N HIS A 13 17.21 -11.42 39.49
CA HIS A 13 16.03 -10.65 39.10
C HIS A 13 16.29 -9.70 37.92
N ILE A 14 17.47 -9.06 37.87
CA ILE A 14 17.85 -8.22 36.74
C ILE A 14 17.92 -9.06 35.44
N MET A 15 18.53 -10.25 35.49
CA MET A 15 18.61 -11.15 34.33
C MET A 15 17.23 -11.67 33.89
N GLU A 16 16.35 -11.99 34.84
CA GLU A 16 14.97 -12.40 34.55
C GLU A 16 14.17 -11.29 33.84
N VAL A 17 14.26 -10.05 34.33
CA VAL A 17 13.58 -8.90 33.71
C VAL A 17 14.07 -8.69 32.27
N PHE A 18 15.37 -8.80 32.03
CA PHE A 18 15.91 -8.71 30.66
C PHE A 18 15.44 -9.86 29.77
N ALA A 19 15.42 -11.09 30.28
CA ALA A 19 14.94 -12.25 29.53
C ALA A 19 13.46 -12.12 29.14
N VAL A 20 12.62 -11.67 30.07
CA VAL A 20 11.19 -11.44 29.81
C VAL A 20 11.00 -10.30 28.81
N GLY A 21 11.72 -9.18 28.97
CA GLY A 21 11.64 -8.04 28.05
C GLY A 21 12.07 -8.40 26.63
N PHE A 22 13.14 -9.19 26.49
CA PHE A 22 13.60 -9.67 25.19
C PHE A 22 12.66 -10.68 24.56
N GLY A 23 12.10 -11.61 25.36
CA GLY A 23 11.09 -12.55 24.88
C GLY A 23 9.83 -11.84 24.36
N LEU A 24 9.35 -10.83 25.10
CA LEU A 24 8.20 -10.03 24.71
C LEU A 24 8.47 -9.23 23.43
N SER A 25 9.66 -8.64 23.29
CA SER A 25 9.98 -7.85 22.09
C SER A 25 10.01 -8.71 20.82
N ILE A 26 10.59 -9.92 20.90
CA ILE A 26 10.57 -10.88 19.79
C ILE A 26 9.13 -11.27 19.44
N ALA A 27 8.30 -11.57 20.44
CA ALA A 27 6.90 -11.93 20.20
C ALA A 27 6.13 -10.80 19.48
N LEU A 28 6.33 -9.54 19.91
CA LEU A 28 5.71 -8.38 19.26
C LEU A 28 6.19 -8.19 17.82
N ILE A 29 7.49 -8.33 17.57
CA ILE A 29 8.06 -8.25 16.23
C ILE A 29 7.52 -9.37 15.34
N ALA A 30 7.41 -10.59 15.85
CA ALA A 30 6.88 -11.74 15.12
C ALA A 30 5.40 -11.52 14.72
N VAL A 31 4.56 -11.06 15.66
CA VAL A 31 3.15 -10.76 15.37
C VAL A 31 3.05 -9.62 14.35
N PHE A 32 3.76 -8.51 14.57
CA PHE A 32 3.73 -7.36 13.67
C PHE A 32 4.18 -7.72 12.25
N SER A 33 5.30 -8.46 12.13
CA SER A 33 5.83 -8.89 10.85
C SER A 33 4.90 -9.88 10.15
N THR A 34 4.26 -10.81 10.87
CA THR A 34 3.28 -11.74 10.31
C THR A 34 2.06 -11.00 9.76
N VAL A 35 1.49 -10.08 10.55
CA VAL A 35 0.35 -9.27 10.12
C VAL A 35 0.73 -8.43 8.89
N THR A 36 1.90 -7.81 8.91
CA THR A 36 2.39 -7.00 7.77
C THR A 36 2.60 -7.87 6.53
N ALA A 37 3.20 -9.05 6.68
CA ALA A 37 3.45 -9.99 5.57
C ALA A 37 2.15 -10.48 4.92
N LEU A 38 1.04 -10.53 5.67
CA LEU A 38 -0.28 -10.83 5.12
C LEU A 38 -0.91 -9.59 4.48
N LEU A 39 -0.92 -8.44 5.16
CA LEU A 39 -1.60 -7.24 4.66
C LEU A 39 -0.95 -6.65 3.40
N LEU A 40 0.37 -6.68 3.30
CA LEU A 40 1.12 -6.06 2.20
C LEU A 40 0.76 -6.65 0.82
N PRO A 41 0.73 -7.99 0.61
CA PRO A 41 0.29 -8.56 -0.66
C PRO A 41 -1.19 -8.31 -0.96
N PHE A 42 -2.08 -8.30 0.04
CA PHE A 42 -3.49 -7.94 -0.18
C PHE A 42 -3.63 -6.48 -0.62
N ALA A 43 -2.92 -5.56 0.03
CA ALA A 43 -2.91 -4.14 -0.36
C ALA A 43 -2.32 -3.94 -1.77
N TRP A 44 -1.25 -4.66 -2.10
CA TRP A 44 -0.67 -4.63 -3.45
C TRP A 44 -1.64 -5.16 -4.51
N LEU A 45 -2.27 -6.32 -4.29
CA LEU A 45 -3.27 -6.89 -5.20
C LEU A 45 -4.45 -5.94 -5.40
N TRP A 46 -4.93 -5.32 -4.33
CA TRP A 46 -5.97 -4.30 -4.42
C TRP A 46 -5.53 -3.17 -5.37
N MET A 47 -4.35 -2.56 -5.14
CA MET A 47 -3.86 -1.45 -5.99
C MET A 47 -3.72 -1.87 -7.45
N PHE A 48 -3.25 -3.08 -7.68
CA PHE A 48 -3.15 -3.63 -9.03
C PHE A 48 -4.52 -3.73 -9.70
N ILE A 49 -5.53 -4.28 -9.01
CA ILE A 49 -6.90 -4.38 -9.52
C ILE A 49 -7.51 -2.98 -9.75
N ASP A 50 -7.34 -2.04 -8.81
CA ASP A 50 -7.83 -0.65 -8.97
C ASP A 50 -7.24 -0.01 -10.23
N SER A 51 -5.95 -0.24 -10.49
CA SER A 51 -5.29 0.31 -11.67
C SER A 51 -5.84 -0.21 -13.00
N LEU A 52 -6.24 -1.48 -13.05
CA LEU A 52 -6.81 -2.07 -14.28
C LEU A 52 -8.25 -1.58 -14.53
N LEU A 53 -9.02 -1.37 -13.47
CA LEU A 53 -10.44 -1.00 -13.56
C LEU A 53 -10.67 0.52 -13.68
N ARG A 54 -9.63 1.33 -13.50
CA ARG A 54 -9.67 2.79 -13.57
C ARG A 54 -9.57 3.27 -15.01
N GLU A 55 -10.35 4.29 -15.34
CA GLU A 55 -10.40 4.85 -16.69
C GLU A 55 -9.19 5.73 -16.99
N GLU A 56 -8.83 5.81 -18.28
CA GLU A 56 -7.58 6.43 -18.75
C GLU A 56 -7.45 7.90 -18.29
N TRP A 57 -8.56 8.64 -18.35
CA TRP A 57 -8.64 10.05 -18.00
C TRP A 57 -8.56 10.34 -16.50
N GLU A 58 -8.70 9.33 -15.64
CA GLU A 58 -8.57 9.49 -14.19
C GLU A 58 -7.11 9.45 -13.73
N TYR A 59 -6.19 9.13 -14.63
CA TYR A 59 -4.76 9.15 -14.36
C TYR A 59 -4.18 10.57 -14.46
N PRO A 60 -3.17 10.90 -13.64
CA PRO A 60 -2.49 12.19 -13.74
C PRO A 60 -1.90 12.35 -15.15
N GLN A 61 -2.06 13.56 -15.72
CA GLN A 61 -1.58 13.91 -17.06
C GLN A 61 -2.13 13.03 -18.20
N ALA A 62 -3.32 12.46 -18.03
CA ALA A 62 -3.98 11.73 -19.10
C ALA A 62 -4.33 12.64 -20.29
N THR A 63 -3.96 12.17 -21.48
CA THR A 63 -4.29 12.80 -22.77
C THR A 63 -4.97 11.76 -23.67
N ALA A 64 -5.58 12.21 -24.78
CA ALA A 64 -6.33 11.34 -25.70
C ALA A 64 -5.51 10.20 -26.33
N THR A 65 -4.18 10.32 -26.33
CA THR A 65 -3.24 9.32 -26.87
C THR A 65 -2.41 8.62 -25.81
N SER A 66 -2.67 8.90 -24.53
CA SER A 66 -1.89 8.35 -23.43
C SER A 66 -2.32 6.92 -23.08
N ASN A 67 -1.35 6.11 -22.66
CA ASN A 67 -1.52 4.75 -22.14
C ASN A 67 -1.10 4.67 -20.66
N ASN A 68 -1.41 5.71 -19.90
CA ASN A 68 -1.14 5.81 -18.47
C ASN A 68 -1.67 4.61 -17.67
N ARG A 69 -2.84 4.06 -18.01
CA ARG A 69 -3.39 2.86 -17.34
C ARG A 69 -2.44 1.69 -17.45
N LEU A 70 -1.95 1.42 -18.66
CA LEU A 70 -1.01 0.34 -18.92
C LEU A 70 0.33 0.60 -18.20
N VAL A 71 0.83 1.83 -18.26
CA VAL A 71 2.07 2.21 -17.58
C VAL A 71 1.96 1.98 -16.07
N TRP A 72 0.89 2.44 -15.43
CA TRP A 72 0.70 2.26 -13.99
C TRP A 72 0.48 0.79 -13.61
N ALA A 73 -0.28 0.03 -14.40
CA ALA A 73 -0.47 -1.39 -14.18
C ALA A 73 0.86 -2.16 -14.26
N LEU A 74 1.68 -1.89 -15.29
CA LEU A 74 3.00 -2.51 -15.45
C LEU A 74 3.96 -2.09 -14.34
N LEU A 75 3.96 -0.82 -13.95
CA LEU A 75 4.76 -0.34 -12.83
C LEU A 75 4.39 -1.07 -11.55
N ILE A 76 3.10 -1.18 -11.19
CA ILE A 76 2.65 -1.90 -10.00
C ILE A 76 2.98 -3.40 -10.08
N ALA A 77 2.83 -4.01 -11.26
CA ALA A 77 3.09 -5.44 -11.47
C ALA A 77 4.56 -5.81 -11.28
N PHE A 78 5.49 -5.02 -11.85
CA PHE A 78 6.91 -5.34 -11.88
C PHE A 78 7.74 -4.63 -10.82
N LEU A 79 7.36 -3.41 -10.46
CA LEU A 79 8.03 -2.62 -9.44
C LEU A 79 7.05 -2.46 -8.26
N GLN A 80 7.25 -3.25 -7.22
CA GLN A 80 6.44 -3.21 -6.00
C GLN A 80 6.36 -1.78 -5.38
N PHE A 81 7.41 -0.97 -5.55
CA PHE A 81 7.53 0.39 -5.02
C PHE A 81 6.50 1.40 -5.58
N PRO A 82 6.24 1.46 -6.90
CA PRO A 82 5.19 2.31 -7.48
C PRO A 82 3.79 2.13 -6.90
N ALA A 83 3.45 0.99 -6.28
CA ALA A 83 2.16 0.82 -5.61
C ALA A 83 1.96 1.84 -4.47
N ILE A 84 3.04 2.21 -3.77
CA ILE A 84 3.01 3.24 -2.72
C ILE A 84 2.73 4.62 -3.35
N PHE A 85 3.43 4.95 -4.43
CA PHE A 85 3.21 6.21 -5.15
C PHE A 85 1.80 6.30 -5.76
N TYR A 86 1.29 5.19 -6.28
CA TYR A 86 -0.07 5.06 -6.79
C TYR A 86 -1.11 5.36 -5.71
N PHE A 87 -0.92 4.83 -4.50
CA PHE A 87 -1.84 5.08 -3.39
C PHE A 87 -1.98 6.57 -3.08
N PHE A 88 -0.86 7.30 -3.00
CA PHE A 88 -0.90 8.73 -2.67
C PHE A 88 -1.35 9.62 -3.82
N MET A 89 -0.96 9.30 -5.07
CA MET A 89 -1.21 10.17 -6.22
C MET A 89 -2.49 9.85 -6.97
N VAL A 90 -2.85 8.59 -7.11
CA VAL A 90 -4.01 8.16 -7.88
C VAL A 90 -5.17 7.95 -6.93
N PHE A 91 -5.05 7.05 -5.97
CA PHE A 91 -6.19 6.68 -5.12
C PHE A 91 -6.61 7.79 -4.15
N ARG A 92 -5.66 8.43 -3.46
CA ARG A 92 -5.97 9.41 -2.41
C ARG A 92 -6.35 10.78 -2.96
N LYS A 93 -5.80 11.18 -4.11
CA LYS A 93 -6.11 12.47 -4.75
C LYS A 93 -7.28 12.38 -5.73
N VAL A 94 -7.46 11.25 -6.40
CA VAL A 94 -8.47 11.06 -7.44
C VAL A 94 -9.40 9.93 -7.04
N LYS A 95 -10.56 10.27 -6.48
CA LYS A 95 -11.59 9.26 -6.23
C LYS A 95 -12.10 8.76 -7.58
N ARG A 96 -12.30 7.45 -7.70
CA ARG A 96 -12.85 6.86 -8.93
C ARG A 96 -14.19 7.52 -9.26
N GLY A 97 -14.35 8.04 -10.48
CA GLY A 97 -15.51 8.80 -10.91
C GLY A 97 -15.58 10.28 -10.45
N SER A 98 -14.58 10.81 -9.75
CA SER A 98 -14.56 12.24 -9.35
C SER A 98 -13.99 13.17 -10.41
N VAL A 99 -13.36 12.63 -11.45
CA VAL A 99 -12.82 13.43 -12.57
C VAL A 99 -13.89 13.55 -13.64
N VAL A 100 -14.17 14.79 -14.04
CA VAL A 100 -15.08 15.06 -15.16
C VAL A 100 -14.54 14.36 -16.40
N ARG A 101 -15.37 13.50 -17.00
CA ARG A 101 -15.02 12.79 -18.23
C ARG A 101 -14.70 13.82 -19.32
N PRO A 102 -13.48 13.84 -19.87
CA PRO A 102 -13.10 14.84 -20.85
C PRO A 102 -13.76 14.58 -22.21
N ALA A 103 -13.95 15.63 -23.00
CA ALA A 103 -14.64 15.56 -24.29
C ALA A 103 -14.07 14.49 -25.24
N TRP A 104 -12.74 14.30 -25.24
CA TRP A 104 -12.06 13.27 -26.04
C TRP A 104 -12.35 11.83 -25.60
N ALA A 105 -12.80 11.62 -24.36
CA ALA A 105 -13.18 10.30 -23.85
C ALA A 105 -14.68 10.01 -24.02
N THR A 106 -15.46 10.96 -24.54
CA THR A 106 -16.90 10.83 -24.76
C THR A 106 -17.14 10.12 -26.09
N PRO A 107 -17.88 9.00 -26.13
CA PRO A 107 -18.23 8.36 -27.39
C PRO A 107 -18.95 9.38 -28.28
N GLN A 108 -18.39 9.69 -29.44
CA GLN A 108 -19.08 10.51 -30.44
C GLN A 108 -20.25 9.65 -30.93
N VAL A 109 -21.46 9.92 -30.44
CA VAL A 109 -22.68 9.36 -31.03
C VAL A 109 -22.78 9.98 -32.41
N VAL A 110 -22.27 9.29 -33.42
CA VAL A 110 -22.46 9.65 -34.82
C VAL A 110 -23.94 9.41 -35.10
N TYR A 111 -24.76 10.44 -34.91
CA TYR A 111 -26.09 10.46 -35.50
C TYR A 111 -25.87 10.47 -37.02
N ALA A 112 -25.87 9.29 -37.63
CA ALA A 112 -25.99 9.16 -39.06
C ALA A 112 -27.33 9.81 -39.44
N THR A 113 -27.28 11.05 -39.89
CA THR A 113 -28.41 11.74 -40.50
C THR A 113 -28.75 10.97 -41.76
N VAL A 114 -29.77 10.13 -41.69
CA VAL A 114 -30.38 9.50 -42.86
C VAL A 114 -31.00 10.64 -43.66
N ALA A 115 -30.38 10.93 -44.81
CA ALA A 115 -30.87 11.88 -45.80
C ALA A 115 -32.02 11.29 -46.61
#